data_AF-A0A218WD63-F1
#
_entry.id   AF-A0A218WD63-F1
#
_cell.length_a   1.000
_cell.length_b   1.000
_cell.length_c   1.000
_cell.angle_alpha   90.00
_cell.angle_beta   90.00
_cell.angle_gamma   90.00
#
_symmetry.space_group_name_H-M   'P 1'
#
loop_
_entity.id
_entity.type
_entity.pdbx_description
1 polymer ?
#
loop_
_entity_poly.entity_id
_entity_poly.type
_entity_poly.pdbx_seq_one_letter_code
_entity_poly.pdbx_strand_id
1 'polypeptide(L)'
;MTAKAHIRSNCFPSRTHPVIDNVDEKLLRLRSSKAASSSSSASSVCQELGGLQGLYDSIDDWLRLSQTQQVLSHQNRKCMEDLLDGSLRTLDVCGTLRDVLSQMKGSI
;
A
#
# COMPACT_ATOMS: atom_id res chain seq x y z
N MET A 1 -40.24 -29.40 29.55
CA MET A 1 -39.09 -28.54 29.95
C MET A 1 -38.28 -28.25 28.71
N THR A 2 -38.08 -26.97 28.45
CA THR A 2 -37.72 -26.35 27.17
C THR A 2 -36.31 -26.69 26.70
N ALA A 3 -36.16 -27.21 25.47
CA ALA A 3 -34.87 -27.33 24.80
C ALA A 3 -34.35 -25.93 24.45
N LYS A 4 -33.24 -25.54 25.10
CA LYS A 4 -32.58 -24.25 24.93
C LYS A 4 -31.87 -24.25 23.57
N ALA A 5 -32.45 -23.58 22.57
CA ALA A 5 -31.79 -23.37 21.29
C ALA A 5 -30.57 -22.47 21.49
N HIS A 6 -29.37 -23.04 21.37
CA HIS A 6 -28.12 -22.32 21.47
C HIS A 6 -27.85 -21.63 20.11
N ILE A 7 -28.35 -20.40 19.95
CA ILE A 7 -28.06 -19.59 18.75
C ILE A 7 -26.58 -19.18 18.83
N ARG A 8 -25.71 -19.96 18.20
CA ARG A 8 -24.32 -19.55 17.93
C ARG A 8 -24.37 -18.54 16.78
N SER A 9 -24.14 -17.27 17.08
CA SER A 9 -23.89 -16.24 16.06
C SER A 9 -22.64 -16.64 15.27
N ASN A 10 -22.81 -17.12 14.05
CA ASN A 10 -21.71 -17.19 13.09
C ASN A 10 -21.46 -15.76 12.61
N CYS A 11 -20.51 -15.05 13.23
CA CYS A 11 -19.92 -13.90 12.57
C CYS A 11 -19.25 -14.42 11.31
N PHE A 12 -19.87 -14.17 10.15
CA PHE A 12 -19.22 -14.36 8.86
C PHE A 12 -17.90 -13.59 8.91
N PRO A 13 -16.77 -14.16 8.46
CA PRO A 13 -15.53 -13.38 8.40
C PRO A 13 -15.86 -12.13 7.59
N SER A 14 -15.67 -10.96 8.20
CA SER A 14 -15.88 -9.68 7.52
C SER A 14 -14.98 -9.68 6.30
N ARG A 15 -15.55 -9.97 5.14
CA ARG A 15 -14.80 -10.02 3.89
C ARG A 15 -14.34 -8.59 3.64
N THR A 16 -13.05 -8.36 3.84
CA THR A 16 -12.41 -7.11 3.43
C THR A 16 -12.65 -6.91 1.94
N HIS A 17 -12.82 -5.65 1.54
CA HIS A 17 -13.01 -5.33 0.14
C HIS A 17 -11.80 -5.86 -0.66
N PRO A 18 -11.99 -6.51 -1.82
CA PRO A 18 -10.90 -7.17 -2.57
C PRO A 18 -9.75 -6.22 -2.91
N VAL A 19 -10.05 -4.93 -3.09
CA VAL A 19 -9.03 -3.89 -3.33
C VAL A 19 -8.14 -3.67 -2.10
N ILE A 20 -8.70 -3.73 -0.89
CA ILE A 20 -7.94 -3.58 0.37
C ILE A 20 -7.01 -4.78 0.57
N ASP A 21 -7.51 -5.99 0.30
CA ASP A 21 -6.73 -7.22 0.38
C ASP A 21 -5.51 -7.19 -0.56
N ASN A 22 -5.71 -6.72 -1.80
CA ASN A 22 -4.64 -6.54 -2.78
C ASN A 22 -3.62 -5.45 -2.37
N VAL A 23 -4.04 -4.37 -1.69
CA VAL A 23 -3.12 -3.37 -1.13
C VAL A 23 -2.25 -4.00 -0.03
N ASP A 24 -2.87 -4.77 0.89
CA ASP A 24 -2.18 -5.41 2.00
C ASP A 24 -1.17 -6.46 1.50
N GLU A 25 -1.56 -7.30 0.54
CA GLU A 25 -0.67 -8.28 -0.09
C GLU A 25 0.57 -7.62 -0.70
N LYS A 26 0.38 -6.55 -1.48
CA LYS A 26 1.48 -5.83 -2.15
C LYS A 26 2.41 -5.17 -1.13
N LEU A 27 1.86 -4.62 -0.05
CA LEU A 27 2.63 -4.01 1.03
C LEU A 27 3.46 -5.08 1.77
N LEU A 28 2.85 -6.23 2.08
CA LEU A 28 3.54 -7.36 2.69
C LEU A 28 4.68 -7.86 1.81
N ARG A 29 4.44 -8.05 0.51
CA ARG A 29 5.45 -8.48 -0.46
C ARG A 29 6.64 -7.51 -0.51
N LEU A 30 6.38 -6.20 -0.58
CA LEU A 30 7.44 -5.16 -0.58
C LEU A 30 8.25 -5.16 0.72
N ARG A 31 7.61 -5.45 1.85
CA ARG A 31 8.32 -5.56 3.13
C ARG A 31 9.21 -6.79 3.17
N SER A 32 8.73 -7.90 2.64
CA SER A 32 9.48 -9.16 2.55
C SER A 32 10.65 -9.07 1.57
N SER A 33 10.50 -8.42 0.41
CA SER A 33 11.58 -8.24 -0.56
C SER A 33 12.75 -7.44 0.02
N LYS A 34 12.44 -6.40 0.81
CA LYS A 34 13.44 -5.61 1.53
C LYS A 34 14.18 -6.42 2.59
N ALA A 35 13.47 -7.27 3.34
CA ALA A 35 14.07 -8.12 4.37
C ALA A 35 14.98 -9.21 3.78
N ALA A 36 14.66 -9.70 2.57
CA ALA A 36 15.46 -10.72 1.87
C ALA A 36 16.62 -10.15 1.04
N SER A 37 16.55 -8.87 0.66
CA SER A 37 17.55 -8.24 -0.20
C SER A 37 18.81 -7.89 0.57
N SER A 38 19.84 -8.74 0.47
CA SER A 38 21.21 -8.44 0.90
C SER A 38 22.09 -7.84 -0.20
N SER A 39 21.56 -7.63 -1.41
CA SER A 39 22.32 -7.18 -2.59
C SER A 39 21.73 -5.91 -3.21
N SER A 40 22.56 -4.86 -3.28
CA SER A 40 22.25 -3.52 -3.81
C SER A 40 22.36 -3.44 -5.34
N SER A 41 21.95 -4.50 -6.06
CA SER A 41 22.05 -4.52 -7.52
C SER A 41 21.00 -3.63 -8.17
N ALA A 42 21.36 -2.92 -9.24
CA ALA A 42 20.44 -2.03 -9.97
C ALA A 42 19.16 -2.75 -10.41
N SER A 43 19.24 -4.01 -10.83
CA SER A 43 18.07 -4.81 -11.19
C SER A 43 17.12 -5.10 -10.00
N SER A 44 17.68 -5.28 -8.80
CA SER A 44 16.88 -5.49 -7.58
C SER A 44 16.13 -4.21 -7.22
N VAL A 45 16.82 -3.07 -7.29
CA VAL A 45 16.25 -1.74 -7.08
C VAL A 45 15.12 -1.44 -8.08
N CYS A 46 15.32 -1.75 -9.36
CA CYS A 46 14.27 -1.61 -10.37
C CYS A 46 13.05 -2.50 -10.10
N GLN A 47 13.27 -3.72 -9.59
CA GLN A 47 12.17 -4.62 -9.23
C GLN A 47 11.38 -4.11 -8.02
N GLU A 48 12.06 -3.62 -6.98
CA GLU A 48 11.39 -3.01 -5.82
C GLU A 48 10.60 -1.77 -6.21
N LEU A 49 11.15 -0.94 -7.10
CA LEU A 49 10.45 0.22 -7.68
C LEU A 49 9.19 -0.18 -8.45
N GLY A 50 9.25 -1.22 -9.28
CA GLY A 50 8.09 -1.74 -9.98
C GLY A 50 7.02 -2.28 -9.01
N GLY A 51 7.44 -2.90 -7.90
CA GLY A 51 6.54 -3.30 -6.83
C GLY A 51 5.86 -2.10 -6.14
N LEU A 52 6.62 -1.03 -5.87
CA LEU A 52 6.11 0.21 -5.31
C LEU A 52 5.07 0.85 -6.23
N GLN A 53 5.35 0.92 -7.53
CA GLN A 53 4.39 1.39 -8.53
C GLN A 53 3.08 0.59 -8.46
N GLY A 54 3.17 -0.73 -8.49
CA GLY A 54 1.99 -1.59 -8.41
C GLY A 54 1.19 -1.44 -7.11
N LEU A 55 1.84 -1.12 -5.99
CA LEU A 55 1.16 -0.77 -4.73
C LEU A 55 0.40 0.54 -4.88
N TYR A 56 1.04 1.58 -5.44
CA TYR A 56 0.40 2.88 -5.66
C TYR A 56 -0.81 2.81 -6.58
N ASP A 57 -0.75 2.02 -7.65
CA ASP A 57 -1.90 1.77 -8.53
C ASP A 57 -3.09 1.18 -7.74
N SER A 58 -2.80 0.28 -6.80
CA SER A 58 -3.83 -0.36 -5.97
C SER A 58 -4.41 0.57 -4.91
N ILE A 59 -3.59 1.48 -4.39
CA ILE A 59 -4.03 2.54 -3.48
C ILE A 59 -4.88 3.56 -4.24
N ASP A 60 -4.52 3.91 -5.47
CA ASP A 60 -5.33 4.80 -6.32
C ASP A 60 -6.71 4.16 -6.61
N ASP A 61 -6.75 2.87 -6.97
CA ASP A 61 -8.00 2.12 -7.11
C ASP A 61 -8.82 2.12 -5.81
N TRP A 62 -8.17 1.94 -4.65
CA TRP A 62 -8.82 2.00 -3.35
C TRP A 62 -9.39 3.39 -3.04
N LEU A 63 -8.63 4.45 -3.33
CA LEU A 63 -9.05 5.83 -3.15
C LEU A 63 -10.23 6.17 -4.05
N ARG A 64 -10.32 5.61 -5.26
CA ARG A 64 -11.44 5.82 -6.19
C ARG A 64 -12.75 5.16 -5.76
N LEU A 65 -12.73 4.24 -4.79
CA LEU A 65 -13.95 3.62 -4.28
C LEU A 65 -14.86 4.69 -3.63
N SER A 66 -16.14 4.64 -3.95
CA SER A 66 -17.15 5.56 -3.41
C SER A 66 -17.19 5.55 -1.89
N GLN A 67 -17.00 4.38 -1.28
CA GLN A 67 -16.93 4.20 0.19
C GLN A 67 -15.73 4.95 0.78
N THR A 68 -14.56 4.83 0.14
CA THR A 68 -13.34 5.53 0.56
C THR A 68 -13.51 7.04 0.40
N GLN A 69 -14.02 7.50 -0.74
CA GLN A 69 -14.31 8.93 -0.98
C GLN A 69 -15.31 9.49 0.03
N GLN A 70 -16.35 8.73 0.38
CA GLN A 70 -17.31 9.15 1.40
C GLN A 70 -16.64 9.30 2.78
N VAL A 71 -15.83 8.33 3.19
CA VAL A 71 -15.08 8.40 4.45
C VAL A 71 -14.09 9.58 4.46
N LEU A 72 -13.38 9.80 3.35
CA LEU A 72 -12.45 10.91 3.20
C LEU A 72 -13.16 12.27 3.23
N SER A 73 -14.35 12.38 2.64
CA SER A 73 -15.14 13.61 2.66
C SER A 73 -15.64 13.99 4.06
N HIS A 74 -15.83 12.99 4.92
CA HIS A 74 -16.23 13.17 6.32
C HIS A 74 -15.04 13.22 7.28
N GLN A 75 -13.81 12.95 6.81
CA GLN A 75 -12.63 13.02 7.65
C GLN A 75 -12.21 14.46 7.94
N ASN A 76 -11.54 14.65 9.08
CA ASN A 76 -10.99 15.95 9.43
C ASN A 76 -9.76 16.27 8.54
N ARG A 77 -9.55 17.57 8.32
CA ARG A 77 -8.44 18.14 7.52
C ARG A 77 -7.08 17.55 7.87
N LYS A 78 -6.83 17.34 9.16
CA LYS A 78 -5.59 16.72 9.67
C LYS A 78 -5.30 15.34 9.07
N CYS A 79 -6.32 14.49 8.92
CA CYS A 79 -6.14 13.15 8.39
C CYS A 79 -5.76 13.18 6.89
N MET A 80 -6.35 14.14 6.14
CA MET A 80 -5.95 14.37 4.75
C MET A 80 -4.53 14.92 4.65
N GLU A 81 -4.14 15.83 5.55
CA GLU A 81 -2.78 16.37 5.63
C GLU A 81 -1.76 15.26 5.91
N ASP A 82 -2.03 14.38 6.88
CA ASP A 82 -1.15 13.23 7.20
C ASP A 82 -1.00 12.27 6.00
N LEU A 83 -2.09 12.00 5.28
CA LEU A 83 -2.07 11.16 4.06
C LEU A 83 -1.24 11.80 2.94
N LEU A 84 -1.41 13.11 2.72
CA LEU A 84 -0.67 13.86 1.70
C LEU A 84 0.81 13.97 2.05
N ASP A 85 1.14 14.24 3.31
CA ASP A 85 2.50 14.28 3.82
C ASP A 85 3.20 12.93 3.66
N GLY A 86 2.50 11.83 3.97
CA GLY A 86 2.97 10.47 3.67
C GLY A 86 3.27 10.25 2.18
N SER A 87 2.39 10.71 1.30
CA SER A 87 2.56 10.58 -0.15
C SER A 87 3.73 11.41 -0.68
N LEU A 88 3.91 12.63 -0.15
CA LEU A 88 5.00 13.53 -0.53
C LEU A 88 6.37 12.95 -0.15
N ARG A 89 6.49 12.36 1.05
CA ARG A 89 7.72 11.68 1.47
C ARG A 89 8.11 10.55 0.51
N THR A 90 7.14 9.76 0.04
CA THR A 90 7.47 8.70 -0.92
C THR A 90 7.91 9.26 -2.27
N LEU A 91 7.30 10.36 -2.72
CA LEU A 91 7.70 11.03 -3.95
C LEU A 91 9.14 11.57 -3.86
N ASP A 92 9.53 12.13 -2.72
CA ASP A 92 10.89 12.59 -2.44
C ASP A 92 11.92 11.44 -2.54
N VAL A 93 11.61 10.29 -1.93
CA VAL A 93 12.44 9.08 -2.04
C VAL A 93 12.57 8.62 -3.50
N CYS A 94 11.47 8.61 -4.26
CA CYS A 94 11.49 8.26 -5.67
C CYS A 94 12.31 9.26 -6.50
N GLY A 95 12.26 10.55 -6.13
CA GLY A 95 13.06 11.61 -6.74
C GLY A 95 14.56 11.38 -6.52
N THR A 96 14.95 11.19 -5.26
CA THR A 96 16.34 10.89 -4.88
C THR A 96 16.85 9.65 -5.63
N LEU A 97 16.04 8.60 -5.70
CA LEU A 97 16.42 7.37 -6.40
C LEU A 97 16.60 7.59 -7.91
N ARG A 98 15.72 8.37 -8.54
CA ARG A 98 15.87 8.75 -9.95
C ARG A 98 17.18 9.53 -10.18
N ASP A 99 17.55 10.43 -9.28
CA ASP A 99 18.79 11.20 -9.39
C ASP A 99 20.02 10.30 -9.23
N VAL A 100 20.01 9.35 -8.29
CA VAL A 100 21.08 8.36 -8.11
C VAL A 100 21.24 7.47 -9.35
N LEU A 101 20.14 6.93 -9.88
CA LEU A 101 20.16 6.12 -11.09
C LEU A 101 20.65 6.91 -12.32
N SER A 102 20.28 8.19 -12.40
CA SER A 102 20.73 9.08 -13.48
C SER A 102 22.24 9.34 -13.41
N GLN A 103 22.80 9.50 -12.21
CA GLN A 103 24.25 9.64 -12.01
C GLN A 103 25.02 8.35 -12.36
N MET A 104 24.48 7.19 -12.02
CA MET A 104 25.07 5.89 -12.41
C MET A 104 25.12 5.73 -13.94
N LYS A 105 24.08 6.15 -14.65
CA LYS A 105 24.03 6.11 -16.12
C LYS A 105 25.06 7.05 -16.77
N GLY A 106 25.35 8.20 -16.16
CA GLY A 106 26.33 9.17 -16.67
C GLY A 106 27.79 8.86 -16.33
N SER A 107 28.04 7.85 -15.50
CA SER A 107 29.38 7.42 -15.06
C SER A 107 29.90 6.19 -15.82
N ILE A 108 29.28 5.86 -16.96
CA ILE A 108 29.69 4.77 -17.88
C ILE A 108 30.29 5.34 -19.17
#